data_AF-A0A1I4WYS8-F1
#
_entry.id   AF-A0A1I4WYS8-F1
#
_cell.length_a   1.000
_cell.length_b   1.000
_cell.length_c   1.000
_cell.angle_alpha   90.00
_cell.angle_beta   90.00
_cell.angle_gamma   90.00
#
_symmetry.space_group_name_H-M   'P 1'
#
loop_
_entity.id
_entity.type
_entity.pdbx_description
1 polymer ?
#
loop_
_entity_poly.entity_id
_entity_poly.type
_entity_poly.pdbx_seq_one_letter_code
_entity_poly.pdbx_strand_id
1 'polypeptide(L)'
;MKRGTKRRADAQASSAAMRKDARDYLRRFPPQSAFSTVLNIAMVLVGNALVFWLLWNDGLRAAHLVALVMLETVLLLAISWLLQRAVPRKDWLEQPKPWREKLPIVLFVLFWLAGAYGITLAMINGYPDFIALLKSPRSWIETRLYIPLLYTLGLALVHAVADLRHYRRLGGPFVSEVGHDAMARYLTLILGGIPFAMPFFAAAIGGFKGIEYVAGKARVDPARSTLAGAAMLVVFSASFWLVEGLVDSGVHGWAIGFVFAKLIAEVLIVCIPLVMVQIVREGTPGQAPASVS
;
A
#
# COMPACT_ATOMS: atom_id res chain seq x y z
N MET A 1 -1.78 -31.10 29.47
CA MET A 1 -1.11 -29.94 30.10
C MET A 1 0.07 -29.37 29.29
N LYS A 2 1.01 -30.17 28.75
CA LYS A 2 2.20 -29.68 27.99
C LYS A 2 1.93 -28.86 26.70
N ARG A 3 0.80 -29.07 26.01
CA ARG A 3 0.44 -28.30 24.78
C ARG A 3 0.06 -26.84 25.06
N GLY A 4 -0.48 -26.52 26.24
CA GLY A 4 -0.91 -25.16 26.59
C GLY A 4 0.27 -24.24 26.92
N THR A 5 1.30 -24.77 27.58
CA THR A 5 2.53 -24.03 27.92
C THR A 5 3.36 -23.70 26.69
N LYS A 6 3.48 -24.64 25.74
CA LYS A 6 4.19 -24.40 24.47
C LYS A 6 3.52 -23.32 23.62
N ARG A 7 2.19 -23.40 23.43
CA ARG A 7 1.42 -22.36 22.70
C ARG A 7 1.53 -20.96 23.31
N ARG A 8 1.60 -20.86 24.65
CA ARG A 8 1.79 -19.58 25.34
C ARG A 8 3.20 -19.01 25.15
N ALA A 9 4.22 -19.87 25.20
CA ALA A 9 5.60 -19.47 24.95
C ALA A 9 5.81 -19.01 23.50
N ASP A 10 5.25 -19.73 22.52
CA ASP A 10 5.34 -19.39 21.10
C ASP A 10 4.62 -18.06 20.79
N ALA A 11 3.44 -17.83 21.39
CA ALA A 11 2.69 -16.58 21.26
C ALA A 11 3.43 -15.40 21.92
N GLN A 12 4.05 -15.61 23.09
CA GLN A 12 4.86 -14.59 23.74
C GLN A 12 6.12 -14.26 22.93
N ALA A 13 6.80 -15.26 22.36
CA ALA A 13 7.96 -15.06 21.50
C ALA A 13 7.60 -14.28 20.22
N SER A 14 6.48 -14.64 19.57
CA SER A 14 5.96 -13.92 18.40
C SER A 14 5.62 -12.45 18.74
N SER A 15 4.96 -12.21 19.88
CA SER A 15 4.65 -10.85 20.34
C SER A 15 5.89 -10.02 20.66
N ALA A 16 6.96 -10.66 21.14
CA ALA A 16 8.22 -9.99 21.47
C ALA A 16 8.99 -9.62 20.19
N ALA A 17 8.99 -10.51 19.19
CA ALA A 17 9.55 -10.23 17.88
C ALA A 17 8.82 -9.07 17.18
N MET A 18 7.49 -9.11 17.11
CA MET A 18 6.69 -8.06 16.47
C MET A 18 6.87 -6.68 17.14
N ARG A 19 7.06 -6.64 18.47
CA ARG A 19 7.38 -5.40 19.21
C ARG A 19 8.81 -4.90 18.99
N LYS A 20 9.76 -5.81 18.77
CA LYS A 20 11.11 -5.44 18.39
C LYS A 20 11.08 -4.82 16.99
N ASP A 21 10.42 -5.48 16.05
CA ASP A 21 10.26 -5.01 14.67
C ASP A 21 9.54 -3.66 14.61
N ALA A 22 8.47 -3.46 15.40
CA ALA A 22 7.77 -2.18 15.47
C ALA A 22 8.64 -1.06 16.05
N ARG A 23 9.47 -1.35 17.08
CA ARG A 23 10.42 -0.36 17.62
C ARG A 23 11.53 -0.04 16.62
N ASP A 24 12.07 -1.04 15.95
CA ASP A 24 13.10 -0.86 14.93
C ASP A 24 12.55 -0.13 13.70
N TYR A 25 11.28 -0.38 13.34
CA TYR A 25 10.55 0.40 12.36
C TYR A 25 10.40 1.85 12.81
N LEU A 26 9.86 2.13 14.00
CA LEU A 26 9.64 3.51 14.47
C LEU A 26 10.93 4.31 14.72
N ARG A 27 12.05 3.62 14.98
CA ARG A 27 13.39 4.24 15.00
C ARG A 27 13.81 4.73 13.63
N ARG A 28 13.40 4.05 12.56
CA ARG A 28 13.67 4.43 11.17
C ARG A 28 12.61 5.40 10.65
N PHE A 29 11.36 5.20 11.03
CA PHE A 29 10.17 5.91 10.59
C PHE A 29 9.48 6.55 11.80
N PRO A 30 9.90 7.76 12.20
CA PRO A 30 9.32 8.40 13.38
C PRO A 30 7.79 8.54 13.22
N PRO A 31 7.03 8.46 14.33
CA PRO A 31 5.58 8.59 14.28
C PRO A 31 5.16 9.89 13.61
N GLN A 32 4.31 9.79 12.60
CA GLN A 32 3.67 10.97 12.00
C GLN A 32 2.63 11.55 12.97
N SER A 33 2.39 12.85 12.85
CA SER A 33 1.29 13.49 13.57
C SER A 33 -0.06 12.97 13.07
N ALA A 34 -1.08 12.93 13.95
CA ALA A 34 -2.43 12.49 13.55
C ALA A 34 -2.98 13.31 12.38
N PHE A 35 -2.67 14.62 12.34
CA PHE A 35 -3.03 15.50 11.24
C PHE A 35 -2.35 15.07 9.92
N SER A 36 -1.05 14.79 9.93
CA SER A 36 -0.32 14.30 8.77
C SER A 36 -0.91 13.00 8.23
N THR A 37 -1.26 12.06 9.11
CA THR A 37 -1.90 10.80 8.71
C THR A 37 -3.27 11.04 8.07
N VAL A 38 -4.13 11.86 8.69
CA VAL A 38 -5.46 12.19 8.13
C VAL A 38 -5.32 12.86 6.76
N LEU A 39 -4.38 13.80 6.63
CA LEU A 39 -4.11 14.47 5.36
C LEU A 39 -3.64 13.47 4.31
N ASN A 40 -2.71 12.57 4.64
CA ASN A 40 -2.21 11.55 3.71
C ASN A 40 -3.33 10.60 3.26
N ILE A 41 -4.21 10.18 4.18
CA ILE A 41 -5.40 9.38 3.83
C ILE A 41 -6.33 10.16 2.90
N ALA A 42 -6.63 11.43 3.20
CA ALA A 42 -7.47 12.27 2.36
C ALA A 42 -6.87 12.44 0.95
N MET A 43 -5.55 12.64 0.85
CA MET A 43 -4.86 12.75 -0.43
C MET A 43 -4.88 11.44 -1.22
N VAL A 44 -4.73 10.29 -0.57
CA VAL A 44 -4.91 8.98 -1.21
C VAL A 44 -6.34 8.81 -1.74
N LEU A 45 -7.34 9.18 -0.94
CA LEU A 45 -8.74 9.08 -1.34
C LEU A 45 -9.05 9.98 -2.54
N VAL A 46 -8.58 11.23 -2.53
CA VAL A 46 -8.77 12.17 -3.65
C VAL A 46 -8.09 11.66 -4.92
N GLY A 47 -6.86 11.15 -4.83
CA GLY A 47 -6.15 10.59 -5.99
C GLY A 47 -6.88 9.41 -6.62
N ASN A 48 -7.39 8.48 -5.82
CA ASN A 48 -8.17 7.34 -6.34
C ASN A 48 -9.56 7.75 -6.82
N ALA A 49 -10.20 8.73 -6.17
CA ALA A 49 -11.47 9.28 -6.64
C ALA A 49 -11.33 9.92 -8.02
N LEU A 50 -10.20 10.58 -8.30
CA LEU A 50 -9.90 11.13 -9.62
C LEU A 50 -9.75 10.04 -10.68
N VAL A 51 -9.02 8.95 -10.36
CA VAL A 51 -8.90 7.80 -11.26
C VAL A 51 -10.25 7.14 -11.51
N PHE A 52 -11.06 6.97 -10.47
CA PHE A 52 -12.40 6.41 -10.57
C PHE A 52 -13.34 7.30 -11.39
N TRP A 53 -13.29 8.62 -11.19
CA TRP A 53 -14.05 9.58 -11.98
C TRP A 53 -13.67 9.53 -13.46
N LEU A 54 -12.37 9.41 -13.78
CA LEU A 54 -11.92 9.25 -15.16
C LEU A 54 -12.37 7.91 -15.77
N LEU A 55 -12.37 6.84 -14.99
CA LEU A 55 -12.89 5.53 -15.43
C LEU A 55 -14.41 5.61 -15.69
N TRP A 56 -15.16 6.29 -14.82
CA TRP A 56 -16.61 6.43 -14.93
C TRP A 56 -17.06 7.27 -16.13
N ASN A 57 -16.25 8.25 -16.55
CA ASN A 57 -16.55 9.13 -17.68
C ASN A 57 -15.86 8.69 -18.98
N ASP A 58 -15.51 7.41 -19.11
CA ASP A 58 -14.81 6.82 -20.27
C ASP A 58 -13.48 7.48 -20.65
N GLY A 59 -12.89 8.27 -19.75
CA GLY A 59 -11.58 8.88 -19.93
C GLY A 59 -10.45 7.86 -19.79
N LEU A 60 -10.65 6.82 -18.98
CA LEU A 60 -9.69 5.72 -18.80
C LEU A 60 -10.32 4.37 -19.13
N ARG A 61 -9.51 3.49 -19.69
CA ARG A 61 -9.83 2.07 -19.92
C ARG A 61 -8.94 1.21 -19.04
N ALA A 62 -9.29 -0.05 -18.89
CA ALA A 62 -8.54 -1.00 -18.07
C ALA A 62 -7.03 -1.03 -18.39
N ALA A 63 -6.65 -1.01 -19.67
CA ALA A 63 -5.24 -0.96 -20.08
C ALA A 63 -4.52 0.32 -19.63
N HIS A 64 -5.21 1.46 -19.65
CA HIS A 64 -4.67 2.74 -19.19
C HIS A 64 -4.39 2.75 -17.69
N LEU A 65 -5.15 1.99 -16.88
CA LEU A 65 -4.89 1.86 -15.44
C LEU A 65 -3.58 1.13 -15.15
N VAL A 66 -3.28 0.07 -15.92
CA VAL A 66 -2.00 -0.64 -15.82
C VAL A 66 -0.85 0.30 -16.16
N ALA A 67 -0.96 1.02 -17.29
CA ALA A 67 0.04 2.00 -17.71
C ALA A 67 0.23 3.09 -16.64
N LEU A 68 -0.87 3.63 -16.11
CA LEU A 68 -0.85 4.64 -15.04
C LEU A 68 -0.03 4.17 -13.84
N VAL A 69 -0.35 3.00 -13.26
CA VAL A 69 0.34 2.53 -12.06
C VAL A 69 1.81 2.19 -12.35
N MET A 70 2.13 1.65 -13.53
CA MET A 70 3.53 1.46 -13.95
C MET A 70 4.28 2.79 -13.97
N LEU A 71 3.70 3.84 -14.55
CA LEU A 71 4.32 5.15 -14.66
C LEU A 71 4.44 5.85 -13.32
N GLU A 72 3.41 5.77 -12.47
CA GLU A 72 3.47 6.27 -11.10
C GLU A 72 4.59 5.58 -10.31
N THR A 73 4.75 4.26 -10.48
CA THR A 73 5.86 3.52 -9.87
C THR A 73 7.21 4.05 -10.32
N VAL A 74 7.43 4.18 -11.63
CA VAL A 74 8.69 4.69 -12.18
C VAL A 74 8.95 6.13 -11.72
N LEU A 75 7.92 6.98 -11.74
CA LEU A 75 8.00 8.37 -11.31
C LEU A 75 8.42 8.49 -9.84
N LEU A 76 7.73 7.78 -8.95
CA LEU A 76 8.00 7.81 -7.51
C LEU A 76 9.38 7.22 -7.18
N LEU A 77 9.78 6.14 -7.86
CA LEU A 77 11.14 5.59 -7.72
C LEU A 77 12.20 6.58 -8.19
N ALA A 78 11.99 7.28 -9.30
CA ALA A 78 12.92 8.29 -9.80
C ALA A 78 13.05 9.47 -8.83
N ILE A 79 11.93 9.97 -8.31
CA ILE A 79 11.93 11.06 -7.30
C ILE A 79 12.63 10.60 -6.02
N SER A 80 12.30 9.42 -5.50
CA SER A 80 12.92 8.86 -4.30
C SER A 80 14.43 8.69 -4.47
N TRP A 81 14.88 8.23 -5.64
CA TRP A 81 16.29 8.13 -5.97
C TRP A 81 17.00 9.49 -6.07
N LEU A 82 16.34 10.49 -6.66
CA LEU A 82 16.84 11.87 -6.69
C LEU A 82 16.95 12.45 -5.27
N LEU A 83 15.98 12.17 -4.39
CA LEU A 83 16.01 12.61 -3.00
C LEU A 83 17.18 11.99 -2.23
N GLN A 84 17.44 10.70 -2.41
CA GLN A 84 18.60 10.04 -1.78
C GLN A 84 19.91 10.70 -2.21
N ARG A 85 20.03 11.15 -3.47
CA ARG A 85 21.21 11.87 -3.95
C ARG A 85 21.39 13.26 -3.32
N ALA A 86 20.34 13.85 -2.76
CA ALA A 86 20.42 15.12 -2.04
C ALA A 86 21.00 14.98 -0.61
N VAL A 87 21.26 13.75 -0.16
CA VAL A 87 21.71 13.42 1.20
C VAL A 87 23.04 12.65 1.15
N PRO A 88 23.98 12.87 2.10
CA PRO A 88 25.21 12.09 2.21
C PRO A 88 24.95 10.59 2.29
N ARG A 89 25.74 9.79 1.55
CA ARG A 89 25.60 8.32 1.49
C ARG A 89 25.61 7.61 2.85
N LYS A 90 26.31 8.15 3.83
CA LYS A 90 26.37 7.59 5.20
C LYS A 90 25.00 7.58 5.90
N ASP A 91 24.09 8.47 5.50
CA ASP A 91 22.78 8.62 6.11
C ASP A 91 21.69 7.90 5.30
N TRP A 92 22.05 7.18 4.24
CA TRP A 92 21.11 6.37 3.48
C TRP A 92 20.64 5.19 4.33
N LEU A 93 19.32 5.02 4.44
CA LEU A 93 18.71 3.93 5.22
C LEU A 93 19.20 2.55 4.77
N GLU A 94 19.30 2.35 3.46
CA GLU A 94 19.87 1.15 2.87
C GLU A 94 21.01 1.53 1.93
N GLN A 95 22.18 0.94 2.18
CA GLN A 95 23.30 1.06 1.24
C GLN A 95 22.95 0.35 -0.07
N PRO A 96 23.36 0.91 -1.22
CA PRO A 96 23.04 0.33 -2.51
C PRO A 96 23.67 -1.06 -2.61
N LYS A 97 22.81 -2.09 -2.64
CA LYS A 97 23.22 -3.48 -2.83
C LYS A 97 23.95 -3.67 -4.18
N PRO A 98 24.93 -4.58 -4.25
CA PRO A 98 25.62 -4.90 -5.49
C PRO A 98 24.65 -5.41 -6.57
N TRP A 99 24.99 -5.20 -7.84
CA TRP A 99 24.10 -5.56 -8.95
C TRP A 99 23.72 -7.05 -8.97
N ARG A 100 24.60 -7.92 -8.49
CA ARG A 100 24.37 -9.37 -8.40
C ARG A 100 23.17 -9.73 -7.51
N GLU A 101 22.94 -8.98 -6.44
CA GLU A 101 21.79 -9.21 -5.53
C GLU A 101 20.50 -8.62 -6.09
N LYS A 102 20.60 -7.55 -6.88
CA LYS A 102 19.44 -6.88 -7.47
C LYS A 102 18.97 -7.57 -8.76
N LEU A 103 19.86 -8.22 -9.49
CA LEU A 103 19.55 -8.83 -10.79
C LEU A 103 18.40 -9.86 -10.72
N PRO A 104 18.36 -10.80 -9.76
CA PRO A 104 17.23 -11.72 -9.62
C PRO A 104 15.89 -10.99 -9.41
N ILE A 105 15.89 -9.91 -8.61
CA ILE A 105 14.70 -9.12 -8.34
C ILE A 105 14.25 -8.40 -9.61
N VAL A 106 15.18 -7.78 -10.34
CA VAL A 106 14.87 -7.10 -11.61
C VAL A 106 14.32 -8.09 -12.64
N LEU A 107 14.94 -9.26 -12.79
CA LEU A 107 14.45 -10.30 -13.70
C LEU A 107 13.07 -10.80 -13.30
N PHE A 108 12.82 -11.02 -12.02
CA PHE A 108 11.50 -11.39 -11.52
C PHE A 108 10.46 -10.32 -11.85
N VAL A 109 10.77 -9.04 -11.62
CA VAL A 109 9.86 -7.93 -11.94
C VAL A 109 9.60 -7.85 -13.44
N LEU A 110 10.63 -7.94 -14.28
CA LEU A 110 10.46 -7.93 -15.74
C LEU A 110 9.63 -9.12 -16.21
N PHE A 111 9.88 -10.31 -15.68
CA PHE A 111 9.07 -11.50 -15.96
C PHE A 111 7.62 -11.31 -15.53
N TRP A 112 7.38 -10.75 -14.35
CA TRP A 112 6.02 -10.49 -13.86
C TRP A 112 5.29 -9.45 -14.71
N LEU A 113 5.96 -8.33 -15.03
CA LEU A 113 5.38 -7.27 -15.85
C LEU A 113 5.15 -7.73 -17.31
N ALA A 114 6.05 -8.51 -17.90
CA ALA A 114 5.87 -9.01 -19.26
C ALA A 114 4.85 -10.16 -19.32
N GLY A 115 4.94 -11.10 -18.38
CA GLY A 115 4.10 -12.30 -18.34
C GLY A 115 2.70 -12.03 -17.81
N ALA A 116 2.59 -11.67 -16.52
CA ALA A 116 1.29 -11.50 -15.87
C ALA A 116 0.49 -10.33 -16.48
N TYR A 117 1.12 -9.17 -16.71
CA TYR A 117 0.42 -8.07 -17.37
C TYR A 117 0.28 -8.24 -18.88
N GLY A 118 1.16 -9.01 -19.55
CA GLY A 118 0.92 -9.39 -20.94
C GLY A 118 -0.35 -10.24 -21.08
N ILE A 119 -0.52 -11.26 -20.24
CA ILE A 119 -1.73 -12.07 -20.18
C ILE A 119 -2.94 -11.20 -19.82
N THR A 120 -2.82 -10.34 -18.82
CA THR A 120 -3.89 -9.42 -18.42
C THR A 120 -4.33 -8.54 -19.59
N LEU A 121 -3.39 -7.90 -20.29
CA LEU A 121 -3.66 -7.08 -21.46
C LEU A 121 -4.30 -7.89 -22.60
N ALA A 122 -3.92 -9.16 -22.79
CA ALA A 122 -4.59 -10.03 -23.75
C ALA A 122 -6.05 -10.28 -23.34
N MET A 123 -6.31 -10.60 -22.07
CA MET A 123 -7.64 -10.93 -21.55
C MET A 123 -8.61 -9.75 -21.62
N ILE A 124 -8.12 -8.52 -21.40
CA ILE A 124 -8.95 -7.30 -21.48
C ILE A 124 -8.94 -6.64 -22.86
N ASN A 125 -8.32 -7.28 -23.87
CA ASN A 125 -8.08 -6.71 -25.20
C ASN A 125 -7.42 -5.31 -25.16
N GLY A 126 -6.50 -5.12 -24.22
CA GLY A 126 -5.86 -3.85 -23.89
C GLY A 126 -4.60 -3.51 -24.68
N TYR A 127 -4.08 -4.44 -25.50
CA TYR A 127 -2.87 -4.21 -26.29
C TYR A 127 -2.98 -3.02 -27.25
N PRO A 128 -4.08 -2.82 -28.01
CA PRO A 128 -4.21 -1.67 -28.91
C PRO A 128 -4.12 -0.33 -28.16
N ASP A 129 -4.81 -0.22 -27.02
CA ASP A 129 -4.79 0.96 -26.15
C ASP A 129 -3.38 1.23 -25.61
N PHE A 130 -2.70 0.19 -25.13
CA PHE A 130 -1.33 0.30 -24.62
C PHE A 130 -0.33 0.72 -25.71
N ILE A 131 -0.42 0.13 -26.90
CA ILE A 131 0.41 0.50 -28.05
C ILE A 131 0.12 1.93 -28.51
N ALA A 132 -1.13 2.38 -28.45
CA ALA A 132 -1.52 3.74 -28.80
C ALA A 132 -0.85 4.78 -27.89
N LEU A 133 -0.70 4.48 -26.59
CA LEU A 133 0.06 5.32 -25.66
C LEU A 133 1.55 5.38 -26.03
N LEU A 134 2.16 4.27 -26.44
CA LEU A 134 3.58 4.25 -26.83
C LEU A 134 3.86 5.02 -28.13
N LYS A 135 2.90 5.05 -29.05
CA LYS A 135 3.09 5.62 -30.39
C LYS A 135 2.83 7.11 -30.49
N SER A 136 1.99 7.69 -29.63
CA SER A 136 1.53 9.06 -29.82
C SER A 136 1.26 9.80 -28.51
N PRO A 137 1.81 11.02 -28.33
CA PRO A 137 1.43 11.91 -27.22
C PRO A 137 -0.07 12.25 -27.21
N ARG A 138 -0.74 12.21 -28.36
CA ARG A 138 -2.17 12.53 -28.47
C ARG A 138 -3.03 11.57 -27.64
N SER A 139 -2.71 10.28 -27.65
CA SER A 139 -3.41 9.26 -26.87
C SER A 139 -3.37 9.55 -25.36
N TRP A 140 -2.29 10.18 -24.87
CA TRP A 140 -2.17 10.58 -23.46
C TRP A 140 -3.08 11.73 -23.09
N ILE A 141 -3.25 12.69 -24.01
CA ILE A 141 -4.10 13.85 -23.82
C ILE A 141 -5.57 13.42 -23.85
N GLU A 142 -5.93 12.59 -24.83
CA GLU A 142 -7.29 12.07 -25.01
C GLU A 142 -7.74 11.23 -23.82
N THR A 143 -6.86 10.39 -23.28
CA THR A 143 -7.12 9.57 -22.08
C THR A 143 -6.98 10.33 -20.76
N ARG A 144 -6.53 11.59 -20.82
CA ARG A 144 -6.30 12.45 -19.64
C ARG A 144 -5.40 11.82 -18.57
N LEU A 145 -4.55 10.86 -18.96
CA LEU A 145 -3.63 10.15 -18.04
C LEU A 145 -2.66 11.09 -17.32
N TYR A 146 -2.37 12.24 -17.91
CA TYR A 146 -1.52 13.26 -17.29
C TYR A 146 -2.13 13.81 -15.99
N ILE A 147 -3.45 13.82 -15.81
CA ILE A 147 -4.09 14.38 -14.61
C ILE A 147 -3.72 13.58 -13.34
N PRO A 148 -3.97 12.27 -13.26
CA PRO A 148 -3.56 11.49 -12.08
C PRO A 148 -2.03 11.45 -11.92
N LEU A 149 -1.25 11.48 -13.01
CA LEU A 149 0.20 11.56 -12.92
C LEU A 149 0.69 12.88 -12.31
N LEU A 150 0.11 14.01 -12.71
CA LEU A 150 0.41 15.32 -12.12
C LEU A 150 0.00 15.37 -10.65
N TYR A 151 -1.12 14.74 -10.28
CA TYR A 151 -1.54 14.62 -8.90
C TYR A 151 -0.50 13.84 -8.07
N THR A 152 -0.10 12.66 -8.54
CA THR A 152 0.93 11.84 -7.91
C THR A 152 2.28 12.57 -7.83
N LEU A 153 2.66 13.30 -8.89
CA LEU A 153 3.85 14.16 -8.88
C LEU A 153 3.76 15.25 -7.81
N GLY A 154 2.64 15.98 -7.76
CA GLY A 154 2.44 17.06 -6.79
C GLY A 154 2.54 16.56 -5.35
N LEU A 155 1.88 15.43 -5.04
CA LEU A 155 1.96 14.80 -3.73
C LEU A 155 3.40 14.35 -3.40
N ALA A 156 4.06 13.69 -4.35
CA ALA A 156 5.45 13.25 -4.19
C ALA A 156 6.40 14.42 -3.92
N LEU A 157 6.20 15.57 -4.56
CA LEU A 157 7.00 16.79 -4.30
C LEU A 157 6.73 17.37 -2.91
N VAL A 158 5.48 17.34 -2.43
CA VAL A 158 5.15 17.76 -1.05
C VAL A 158 5.86 16.86 -0.03
N HIS A 159 5.75 15.53 -0.19
CA HIS A 159 6.45 14.56 0.65
C HIS A 159 7.97 14.72 0.57
N ALA A 160 8.53 14.86 -0.64
CA ALA A 160 9.95 15.11 -0.86
C ALA A 160 10.48 16.33 -0.10
N VAL A 161 9.74 17.44 -0.13
CA VAL A 161 10.10 18.67 0.59
C VAL A 161 10.00 18.46 2.11
N ALA A 162 8.97 17.75 2.58
CA ALA A 162 8.81 17.41 3.99
C ALA A 162 9.98 16.55 4.50
N ASP A 163 10.35 15.51 3.75
CA ASP A 163 11.47 14.60 4.04
C ASP A 163 12.79 15.36 4.18
N LEU A 164 13.11 16.22 3.20
CA LEU A 164 14.33 17.02 3.22
C LEU A 164 14.35 18.04 4.36
N ARG A 165 13.21 18.66 4.68
CA ARG A 165 13.10 19.58 5.83
C ARG A 165 13.28 18.84 7.15
N HIS A 166 12.70 17.65 7.28
CA HIS A 166 12.83 16.81 8.46
C HIS A 166 14.30 16.41 8.66
N TYR A 167 14.95 15.90 7.61
CA TYR A 167 16.36 15.52 7.65
C TYR A 167 17.29 16.69 7.99
N ARG A 168 17.07 17.88 7.42
CA ARG A 168 17.87 19.08 7.77
C ARG A 168 17.74 19.50 9.23
N ARG A 169 16.62 19.18 9.88
CA ARG A 169 16.36 19.52 11.29
C ARG A 169 16.91 18.49 12.26
N LEU A 170 16.79 17.20 11.93
CA LEU A 170 17.05 16.09 12.87
C LEU A 170 18.28 15.25 12.52
N GLY A 171 18.85 15.42 11.32
CA GLY A 171 19.96 14.62 10.83
C GLY A 171 19.52 13.27 10.26
N GLY A 172 20.48 12.35 10.13
CA GLY A 172 20.24 11.00 9.63
C GLY A 172 19.69 10.03 10.69
N PRO A 173 19.14 8.88 10.28
CA PRO A 173 19.06 8.38 8.90
C PRO A 173 17.99 9.08 8.04
N PHE A 174 18.26 9.24 6.74
CA PHE A 174 17.29 9.78 5.78
C PHE A 174 16.32 8.70 5.33
N VAL A 175 15.05 9.05 5.41
CA VAL A 175 13.94 8.17 5.12
C VAL A 175 12.95 8.90 4.23
N SER A 176 12.62 8.26 3.10
CA SER A 176 11.80 8.83 2.04
C SER A 176 10.36 8.32 2.13
N GLU A 177 9.42 9.22 2.39
CA GLU A 177 7.98 8.94 2.30
C GLU A 177 7.60 8.63 0.84
N VAL A 178 8.23 9.29 -0.13
CA VAL A 178 8.06 8.99 -1.56
C VAL A 178 8.44 7.54 -1.89
N GLY A 179 9.42 6.99 -1.18
CA GLY A 179 9.79 5.56 -1.28
C GLY A 179 8.68 4.62 -0.80
N HIS A 180 7.89 5.03 0.20
CA HIS A 180 6.73 4.28 0.69
C HIS A 180 5.60 4.32 -0.33
N ASP A 181 5.33 5.50 -0.90
CA ASP A 181 4.33 5.65 -1.96
C ASP A 181 4.68 4.77 -3.18
N ALA A 182 5.97 4.69 -3.54
CA ALA A 182 6.43 3.79 -4.60
C ALA A 182 6.17 2.31 -4.25
N MET A 183 6.37 1.92 -2.98
CA MET A 183 6.07 0.56 -2.51
C MET A 183 4.59 0.22 -2.66
N ALA A 184 3.68 1.16 -2.39
CA ALA A 184 2.25 0.96 -2.60
C ALA A 184 1.94 0.63 -4.06
N ARG A 185 2.61 1.29 -5.02
CA ARG A 185 2.38 1.07 -6.45
C ARG A 185 2.99 -0.24 -6.91
N TYR A 186 4.15 -0.58 -6.37
CA TYR A 186 4.77 -1.88 -6.58
C TYR A 186 3.89 -3.04 -6.07
N LEU A 187 3.30 -2.91 -4.87
CA LEU A 187 2.33 -3.87 -4.34
C LEU A 187 1.08 -3.97 -5.20
N THR A 188 0.58 -2.83 -5.70
CA THR A 188 -0.52 -2.81 -6.66
C THR A 188 -0.17 -3.56 -7.95
N LEU A 189 1.07 -3.44 -8.45
CA LEU A 189 1.50 -4.14 -9.66
C LEU A 189 1.66 -5.65 -9.44
N ILE A 190 2.21 -6.07 -8.29
CA ILE A 190 2.37 -7.49 -7.99
C ILE A 190 1.00 -8.13 -7.77
N LEU A 191 0.16 -7.52 -6.94
CA LEU A 191 -1.06 -8.17 -6.48
C LEU A 191 -2.30 -7.80 -7.31
N GLY A 192 -2.25 -6.70 -8.06
CA GLY A 192 -3.34 -6.23 -8.92
C GLY A 192 -3.33 -6.83 -10.33
N GLY A 193 -2.30 -7.61 -10.70
CA GLY A 193 -2.33 -8.42 -11.94
C GLY A 193 -3.42 -9.49 -11.92
N ILE A 194 -3.83 -9.92 -10.73
CA ILE A 194 -5.07 -10.66 -10.51
C ILE A 194 -6.00 -9.68 -9.79
N PRO A 195 -6.90 -8.97 -10.51
CA PRO A 195 -7.92 -8.16 -9.85
C PRO A 195 -8.63 -9.05 -8.83
N PHE A 196 -9.01 -8.49 -7.69
CA PHE A 196 -9.60 -9.23 -6.56
C PHE A 196 -8.60 -9.96 -5.64
N ALA A 197 -7.36 -10.25 -6.03
CA ALA A 197 -6.41 -10.86 -5.10
C ALA A 197 -6.11 -9.95 -3.89
N MET A 198 -5.82 -8.67 -4.11
CA MET A 198 -5.61 -7.70 -3.01
C MET A 198 -6.85 -7.52 -2.12
N PRO A 199 -8.05 -7.21 -2.67
CA PRO A 199 -9.27 -7.15 -1.88
C PRO A 199 -9.55 -8.44 -1.11
N PHE A 200 -9.36 -9.61 -1.74
CA PHE A 200 -9.54 -10.91 -1.12
C PHE A 200 -8.55 -11.14 0.03
N PHE A 201 -7.25 -10.88 -0.17
CA PHE A 201 -6.25 -11.01 0.88
C PHE A 201 -6.50 -10.02 2.02
N ALA A 202 -6.88 -8.78 1.72
CA ALA A 202 -7.24 -7.79 2.72
C ALA A 202 -8.46 -8.24 3.55
N ALA A 203 -9.51 -8.75 2.90
CA ALA A 203 -10.70 -9.25 3.58
C ALA A 203 -10.43 -10.54 4.37
N ALA A 204 -9.69 -11.49 3.80
CA ALA A 204 -9.36 -12.77 4.45
C ALA A 204 -8.40 -12.56 5.62
N ILE A 205 -7.24 -11.93 5.40
CA ILE A 205 -6.25 -11.70 6.45
C ILE A 205 -6.81 -10.74 7.50
N GLY A 206 -7.44 -9.64 7.07
CA GLY A 206 -8.08 -8.68 7.96
C GLY A 206 -9.20 -9.32 8.78
N GLY A 207 -10.01 -10.18 8.16
CA GLY A 207 -11.05 -10.95 8.83
C GLY A 207 -10.48 -11.92 9.87
N PHE A 208 -9.50 -12.74 9.51
CA PHE A 208 -8.84 -13.65 10.46
C PHE A 208 -8.20 -12.91 11.63
N LYS A 209 -7.48 -11.82 11.37
CA LYS A 209 -6.83 -11.01 12.41
C LYS A 209 -7.84 -10.28 13.29
N GLY A 210 -8.93 -9.80 12.69
CA GLY A 210 -10.04 -9.20 13.42
C GLY A 210 -10.71 -10.22 14.33
N ILE A 211 -10.96 -11.43 13.86
CA ILE A 211 -11.49 -12.54 14.67
C ILE A 211 -10.53 -12.88 15.81
N GLU A 212 -9.23 -12.98 15.56
CA GLU A 212 -8.22 -13.20 16.62
C GLU A 212 -8.26 -12.09 17.69
N TYR A 213 -8.34 -10.83 17.26
CA TYR A 213 -8.43 -9.67 18.16
C TYR A 213 -9.71 -9.71 19.01
N VAL A 214 -10.83 -9.95 18.36
CA VAL A 214 -12.15 -10.06 18.97
C VAL A 214 -12.22 -11.22 19.95
N ALA A 215 -11.69 -12.40 19.59
CA ALA A 215 -11.63 -13.58 20.44
C ALA A 215 -10.69 -13.39 21.64
N GLY A 216 -9.60 -12.63 21.47
CA GLY A 216 -8.71 -12.22 22.54
C GLY A 216 -9.38 -11.28 23.54
N LYS A 217 -10.20 -10.34 23.05
CA LYS A 217 -10.95 -9.38 23.88
C LYS A 217 -12.31 -9.86 24.38
N ALA A 218 -12.83 -10.97 23.86
CA ALA A 218 -14.12 -11.54 24.26
C ALA A 218 -14.18 -11.94 25.74
N ARG A 219 -13.01 -12.14 26.38
CA ARG A 219 -12.90 -12.38 27.83
C ARG A 219 -13.13 -11.12 28.68
N VAL A 220 -13.02 -9.94 28.08
CA VAL A 220 -13.08 -8.62 28.76
C VAL A 220 -14.39 -7.91 28.45
N ASP A 221 -14.88 -7.98 27.20
CA ASP A 221 -16.16 -7.38 26.78
C ASP A 221 -16.83 -8.26 25.70
N PRO A 222 -17.62 -9.28 26.10
CA PRO A 222 -18.20 -10.25 25.18
C PRO A 222 -19.22 -9.63 24.23
N ALA A 223 -19.96 -8.60 24.65
CA ALA A 223 -20.98 -7.95 23.83
C ALA A 223 -20.35 -7.16 22.67
N ARG A 224 -19.34 -6.32 22.94
CA ARG A 224 -18.63 -5.58 21.89
C ARG A 224 -17.83 -6.51 20.97
N SER A 225 -17.22 -7.56 21.53
CA SER A 225 -16.56 -8.59 20.73
C SER A 225 -17.54 -9.30 19.78
N THR A 226 -18.74 -9.65 20.25
CA THR A 226 -19.74 -10.33 19.40
C THR A 226 -20.22 -9.42 18.27
N LEU A 227 -20.50 -8.15 18.57
CA LEU A 227 -20.89 -7.16 17.56
C LEU A 227 -19.78 -6.94 16.53
N ALA A 228 -18.53 -6.82 16.97
CA ALA A 228 -17.38 -6.67 16.08
C ALA A 228 -17.17 -7.91 15.20
N GLY A 229 -17.33 -9.12 15.76
CA GLY A 229 -17.27 -10.37 15.01
C GLY A 229 -18.38 -10.48 13.96
N ALA A 230 -19.61 -10.12 14.31
CA ALA A 230 -20.73 -10.08 13.36
C ALA A 230 -20.51 -9.05 12.25
N ALA A 231 -20.03 -7.84 12.60
CA ALA A 231 -19.69 -6.81 11.62
C ALA A 231 -18.59 -7.28 10.65
N MET A 232 -17.54 -7.95 11.15
CA MET A 232 -16.50 -8.53 10.32
C MET A 232 -17.02 -9.63 9.39
N LEU A 233 -17.93 -10.49 9.87
CA LEU A 233 -18.55 -11.52 9.04
C LEU A 233 -19.39 -10.90 7.92
N VAL A 234 -20.19 -9.86 8.23
CA VAL A 234 -20.97 -9.13 7.22
C VAL A 234 -20.05 -8.49 6.18
N VAL A 235 -18.98 -7.82 6.61
CA VAL A 235 -17.98 -7.22 5.71
C VAL A 235 -17.31 -8.28 4.84
N PHE A 236 -16.94 -9.43 5.43
CA PHE A 236 -16.35 -10.55 4.72
C PHE A 236 -17.32 -11.10 3.66
N SER A 237 -18.55 -11.46 4.03
CA SER A 237 -19.56 -11.94 3.08
C SER A 237 -19.86 -10.92 1.99
N ALA A 238 -20.05 -9.64 2.34
CA ALA A 238 -20.27 -8.56 1.37
C ALA A 238 -19.11 -8.42 0.39
N SER A 239 -17.87 -8.67 0.83
CA SER A 239 -16.70 -8.64 -0.07
C SER A 239 -16.74 -9.76 -1.12
N PHE A 240 -17.27 -10.95 -0.81
CA PHE A 240 -17.44 -12.01 -1.81
C PHE A 240 -18.50 -11.66 -2.83
N TRP A 241 -19.67 -11.17 -2.38
CA TRP A 241 -20.73 -10.71 -3.28
C TRP A 241 -20.26 -9.57 -4.19
N LEU A 242 -19.46 -8.66 -3.65
CA LEU A 242 -18.84 -7.59 -4.43
C LEU A 242 -17.87 -8.16 -5.48
N VAL A 243 -16.99 -9.09 -5.09
CA VAL A 243 -16.05 -9.73 -6.01
C VAL A 243 -16.78 -10.47 -7.12
N GLU A 244 -17.82 -11.25 -6.78
CA GLU A 244 -18.66 -11.97 -7.75
C GLU A 244 -19.30 -11.01 -8.75
N GLY A 245 -19.96 -9.95 -8.26
CA GLY A 245 -20.57 -8.94 -9.14
C GLY A 245 -19.55 -8.20 -10.03
N LEU A 246 -18.33 -7.99 -9.53
CA LEU A 246 -17.24 -7.41 -10.34
C LEU A 246 -16.72 -8.39 -11.39
N VAL A 247 -16.65 -9.69 -11.09
CA VAL A 247 -16.29 -10.72 -12.08
C VAL A 247 -17.33 -10.79 -13.20
N ASP A 248 -18.62 -10.78 -12.84
CA ASP A 248 -19.73 -10.81 -13.80
C ASP A 248 -19.76 -9.57 -14.71
N SER A 249 -19.25 -8.44 -14.22
CA SER A 249 -19.16 -7.18 -14.97
C SER A 249 -17.99 -7.14 -15.99
N GLY A 250 -17.24 -8.24 -16.15
CA GLY A 250 -16.18 -8.37 -17.14
C GLY A 250 -15.07 -7.32 -17.00
N VAL A 251 -14.68 -6.66 -18.11
CA VAL A 251 -13.57 -5.68 -18.13
C VAL A 251 -13.85 -4.45 -17.26
N HIS A 252 -15.10 -4.02 -17.13
CA HIS A 252 -15.45 -2.88 -16.28
C HIS A 252 -15.27 -3.22 -14.81
N GLY A 253 -15.75 -4.40 -14.38
CA GLY A 253 -15.55 -4.87 -13.03
C GLY A 253 -14.08 -5.18 -12.71
N TRP A 254 -13.31 -5.65 -13.70
CA TRP A 254 -11.84 -5.75 -13.63
C TRP A 254 -11.21 -4.38 -13.31
N ALA A 255 -11.58 -3.34 -14.05
CA ALA A 255 -11.03 -1.99 -13.89
C ALA A 255 -11.37 -1.39 -12.52
N ILE A 256 -12.61 -1.55 -12.08
CA ILE A 256 -13.06 -1.13 -10.74
C ILE A 256 -12.28 -1.89 -9.66
N GLY A 257 -12.17 -3.21 -9.79
CA GLY A 257 -11.39 -4.06 -8.88
C GLY A 257 -9.92 -3.65 -8.81
N PHE A 258 -9.33 -3.23 -9.93
CA PHE A 258 -7.96 -2.72 -10.00
C PHE A 258 -7.80 -1.38 -9.24
N VAL A 259 -8.75 -0.45 -9.40
CA VAL A 259 -8.76 0.80 -8.63
C VAL A 259 -8.90 0.53 -7.12
N PHE A 260 -9.74 -0.43 -6.73
CA PHE A 260 -9.83 -0.84 -5.32
C PHE A 260 -8.53 -1.47 -4.81
N ALA A 261 -7.88 -2.34 -5.59
CA ALA A 261 -6.60 -2.94 -5.22
C ALA A 261 -5.53 -1.86 -4.98
N LYS A 262 -5.48 -0.84 -5.86
CA LYS A 262 -4.61 0.32 -5.72
C LYS A 262 -4.91 1.11 -4.44
N LEU A 263 -6.18 1.46 -4.22
CA LEU A 263 -6.61 2.19 -3.02
C LEU A 263 -6.24 1.43 -1.73
N ILE A 264 -6.51 0.13 -1.69
CA ILE A 264 -6.17 -0.73 -0.54
C ILE A 264 -4.65 -0.74 -0.32
N ALA A 265 -3.84 -0.90 -1.37
CA ALA A 265 -2.39 -0.90 -1.26
C ALA A 265 -1.86 0.42 -0.67
N GLU A 266 -2.37 1.55 -1.13
CA GLU A 266 -1.97 2.87 -0.64
C GLU A 266 -2.39 3.12 0.80
N VAL A 267 -3.65 2.80 1.14
CA VAL A 267 -4.13 2.92 2.52
C VAL A 267 -3.35 2.01 3.46
N LEU A 268 -3.02 0.79 3.04
CA LEU A 268 -2.20 -0.13 3.83
C LEU A 268 -0.83 0.49 4.14
N ILE A 269 -0.15 1.06 3.15
CA ILE A 269 1.15 1.71 3.33
C ILE A 269 1.05 2.93 4.24
N VAL A 270 0.06 3.82 4.02
CA VAL A 270 -0.15 5.02 4.86
C VAL A 270 -0.46 4.64 6.31
N CYS A 271 -1.11 3.51 6.55
CA CYS A 271 -1.46 3.03 7.88
C CYS A 271 -0.32 2.30 8.62
N ILE A 272 0.79 1.92 7.96
CA ILE A 272 1.89 1.19 8.63
C ILE A 272 2.37 1.92 9.89
N PRO A 273 2.68 3.23 9.86
CA PRO A 273 3.15 3.93 11.06
C PRO A 273 2.15 3.88 12.22
N LEU A 274 0.84 4.00 11.95
CA LEU A 274 -0.21 3.93 12.96
C LEU A 274 -0.23 2.56 13.66
N VAL A 275 -0.18 1.49 12.87
CA VAL A 275 -0.17 0.11 13.37
C VAL A 275 1.09 -0.12 14.21
N MET A 276 2.26 0.35 13.75
CA MET A 276 3.52 0.19 14.49
C MET A 276 3.50 0.95 15.82
N VAL A 277 2.95 2.17 15.87
CA VAL A 277 2.75 2.92 17.13
C VAL A 277 1.83 2.17 18.08
N GLN A 278 0.71 1.64 17.58
CA GLN A 278 -0.24 0.89 18.39
C GLN A 278 0.39 -0.37 19.00
N ILE A 279 1.15 -1.15 18.21
CA ILE A 279 1.86 -2.34 18.67
C ILE A 279 2.83 -2.02 19.82
N VAL A 280 3.54 -0.88 19.74
CA VAL A 280 4.45 -0.46 20.82
C VAL A 280 3.67 -0.01 22.07
N ARG A 281 2.56 0.72 21.90
CA ARG A 281 1.72 1.19 23.02
C ARG A 281 1.05 0.04 23.77
N GLU A 282 0.45 -0.91 23.05
CA GLU A 282 -0.22 -2.08 23.65
C GLU A 282 0.77 -3.05 24.33
N GLY A 283 2.05 -3.00 23.94
CA GLY A 283 3.12 -3.83 24.48
C GLY A 283 3.74 -3.38 25.80
N THR A 284 3.31 -2.24 26.36
CA THR A 284 3.89 -1.63 27.58
C THR A 284 2.84 -1.63 28.70
N PRO A 285 2.80 -2.67 29.57
CA PRO A 285 1.93 -2.62 30.74
C PRO A 285 2.48 -1.58 31.72
N GLY A 286 1.73 -0.50 31.96
CA GLY A 286 1.96 0.39 33.11
C GLY A 286 2.64 1.74 32.86
N GLN A 287 2.87 2.18 31.62
CA GLN A 287 3.22 3.58 31.35
C GLN A 287 2.04 4.29 30.70
N ALA A 288 1.49 5.28 31.42
CA ALA A 288 0.58 6.26 30.85
C ALA A 288 1.20 6.85 29.57
N PRO A 289 0.40 7.21 28.56
CA PRO A 289 0.91 7.75 27.31
C PRO A 289 1.76 8.98 27.64
N ALA A 290 3.07 8.87 27.41
CA ALA A 290 3.92 10.05 27.34
C ALA A 290 3.33 10.92 26.23
N SER A 291 2.82 12.09 26.61
CA SER A 291 2.46 13.14 25.69
C SER A 291 3.65 13.39 24.77
N VAL A 292 3.51 13.02 23.51
CA VAL A 292 4.47 13.38 22.48
C VAL A 292 4.18 14.85 22.17
N SER A 293 4.98 15.74 22.75
CA SER A 293 5.02 17.17 22.44
C SER A 293 5.82 17.42 21.18
#